data_AF-A0A7S3FS80-F1
#
_entry.id   AF-A0A7S3FS80-F1
#
_cell.length_a   1.000
_cell.length_b   1.000
_cell.length_c   1.000
_cell.angle_alpha   90.00
_cell.angle_beta   90.00
_cell.angle_gamma   90.00
#
_symmetry.space_group_name_H-M   'P 1'
#
loop_
_entity.id
_entity.type
_entity.pdbx_description
1 polymer ?
#
loop_
_entity_poly.entity_id
_entity_poly.type
_entity_poly.pdbx_seq_one_letter_code
_entity_poly.pdbx_strand_id
1 'polypeptide(L)'
;MPAKQLFDRTGVLNSLPKFRMLMNPKSYLMAHPIYQKQDIEHITHYHHQPEGLSDRLALYSIRIVRKTFDVLSRYNPKKMDERAWLNRIIFLETVAGVPGMVGGMSRHLKSLRTLEKDNGWIHHLLQEAENERMHLFIFLTMRNPGVFFRVNVALAQ
;
A
#
# COMPACT_ATOMS: atom_id res chain seq x y z
N MET A 1 10.39 25.91 -10.71
CA MET A 1 10.32 24.85 -11.74
C MET A 1 8.86 24.43 -11.89
N PRO A 2 8.31 24.33 -13.11
CA PRO A 2 6.93 23.92 -13.31
C PRO A 2 6.72 22.47 -12.83
N ALA A 3 5.66 22.20 -12.08
CA ALA A 3 5.40 20.91 -11.42
C ALA A 3 5.51 19.71 -12.37
N LYS A 4 5.11 19.86 -13.64
CA LYS A 4 5.25 18.81 -14.67
C LYS A 4 6.67 18.28 -14.82
N GLN A 5 7.70 19.15 -14.82
CA GLN A 5 9.09 18.72 -15.02
C GLN A 5 9.70 18.00 -13.80
N LEU A 6 9.12 18.16 -12.61
CA LEU A 6 9.61 17.48 -11.40
C LEU A 6 9.14 16.03 -11.34
N PHE A 7 7.90 15.77 -11.79
CA PHE A 7 7.27 14.44 -11.73
C PHE A 7 7.51 13.58 -12.98
N ASP A 8 7.99 14.15 -14.09
CA ASP A 8 8.19 13.44 -15.37
C ASP A 8 9.57 12.80 -15.55
N ARG A 9 10.40 12.75 -14.50
CA ARG A 9 11.76 12.17 -14.59
C ARG A 9 11.79 10.68 -14.95
N THR A 10 10.69 9.97 -14.68
CA THR A 10 10.60 8.50 -14.82
C THR A 10 9.71 8.07 -16.00
N GLY A 11 9.07 9.00 -16.71
CA GLY A 11 8.08 8.69 -17.76
C GLY A 11 6.79 8.02 -17.25
N VAL A 12 6.68 7.76 -15.94
CA VAL A 12 5.57 7.04 -15.30
C VAL A 12 4.24 7.77 -15.48
N LEU A 13 4.26 9.10 -15.54
CA LEU A 13 3.05 9.91 -15.75
C LEU A 13 2.31 9.56 -17.05
N ASN A 14 3.03 9.10 -18.07
CA ASN A 14 2.44 8.72 -19.36
C ASN A 14 1.86 7.29 -19.33
N SER A 15 2.24 6.47 -18.35
CA SER A 15 1.73 5.11 -18.16
C SER A 15 0.64 5.00 -17.09
N LEU A 16 0.35 6.07 -16.35
CA LEU A 16 -0.65 6.01 -15.28
C LEU A 16 -2.07 5.87 -15.87
N PRO A 17 -2.87 4.94 -15.34
CA PRO A 17 -4.26 4.77 -15.77
C PRO A 17 -5.06 6.03 -15.46
N LYS A 18 -5.95 6.42 -16.39
CA LYS A 18 -6.84 7.56 -16.14
C LYS A 18 -7.85 7.17 -15.07
N PHE A 19 -7.96 7.97 -14.02
CA PHE A 19 -8.94 7.76 -12.97
C PHE A 19 -9.95 8.90 -12.90
N ARG A 20 -11.14 8.57 -12.41
CA ARG A 20 -12.14 9.56 -11.99
C ARG A 20 -12.29 9.49 -10.47
N MET A 21 -12.25 10.63 -9.80
CA MET A 21 -12.54 10.67 -8.36
C MET A 21 -14.04 10.53 -8.17
N LEU A 22 -14.46 9.54 -7.40
CA LEU A 22 -15.85 9.38 -7.00
C LEU A 22 -16.00 9.80 -5.54
N MET A 23 -17.03 10.62 -5.28
CA MET A 23 -17.44 11.01 -3.95
C MET A 23 -18.89 10.59 -3.77
N ASN A 24 -19.15 9.66 -2.85
CA ASN A 24 -20.50 9.23 -2.55
C ASN A 24 -20.98 9.95 -1.27
N PRO A 25 -21.98 10.86 -1.36
CA PRO A 25 -22.44 11.64 -0.21
C PRO A 25 -23.13 10.78 0.86
N LYS A 26 -23.47 9.52 0.56
CA LYS A 26 -24.09 8.56 1.49
C LYS A 26 -23.08 7.58 2.09
N SER A 27 -21.81 7.64 1.69
CA SER A 27 -20.76 6.75 2.16
C SER A 27 -19.84 7.50 3.13
N TYR A 28 -19.26 6.79 4.09
CA TYR A 28 -18.19 7.30 4.95
C TYR A 28 -16.82 7.30 4.24
N LEU A 29 -16.73 6.73 3.04
CA LEU A 29 -15.49 6.63 2.28
C LEU A 29 -15.05 8.00 1.78
N MET A 30 -13.74 8.28 1.90
CA MET A 30 -13.14 9.43 1.25
C MET A 30 -13.28 9.36 -0.27
N ALA A 31 -13.10 10.50 -0.95
CA ALA A 31 -13.05 10.52 -2.40
C ALA A 31 -11.92 9.60 -2.88
N HIS A 32 -12.27 8.60 -3.69
CA HIS A 32 -11.32 7.56 -4.13
C HIS A 32 -11.28 7.49 -5.66
N PRO A 33 -10.13 7.11 -6.24
CA PRO A 33 -10.01 6.94 -7.68
C PRO A 33 -10.78 5.71 -8.14
N ILE A 34 -11.50 5.84 -9.26
CA ILE A 34 -12.07 4.73 -10.01
C ILE A 34 -11.31 4.62 -11.33
N TYR A 35 -10.70 3.46 -11.52
CA TYR A 35 -9.91 3.12 -12.69
C TYR A 35 -10.74 2.36 -13.72
N GLN A 36 -10.44 2.55 -14.99
CA GLN A 36 -10.99 1.72 -16.06
C GLN A 36 -10.24 0.40 -16.11
N LYS A 37 -10.96 -0.71 -16.27
CA LYS A 37 -10.36 -2.05 -16.28
C LYS A 37 -9.29 -2.19 -17.37
N GLN A 38 -9.55 -1.65 -18.56
CA GLN A 38 -8.62 -1.67 -19.70
C GLN A 38 -7.29 -1.02 -19.33
N ASP A 39 -7.32 0.15 -18.67
CA ASP A 39 -6.11 0.86 -18.28
C ASP A 39 -5.30 0.10 -17.20
N ILE A 40 -5.97 -0.66 -16.33
CA ILE A 40 -5.32 -1.46 -15.27
C ILE A 40 -4.65 -2.72 -15.86
N GLU A 41 -5.29 -3.36 -16.84
CA GLU A 41 -4.77 -4.60 -17.47
C GLU A 41 -3.43 -4.38 -18.19
N HIS A 42 -3.12 -3.14 -18.56
CA HIS A 42 -1.85 -2.77 -19.20
C HIS A 42 -0.75 -2.36 -18.21
N ILE A 43 -0.99 -2.39 -16.90
CA ILE A 43 0.04 -2.03 -15.91
C ILE A 43 1.17 -3.05 -15.96
N THR A 44 2.35 -2.58 -16.33
CA THR A 44 3.56 -3.41 -16.39
C THR A 44 4.28 -3.44 -15.05
N HIS A 45 4.96 -4.54 -14.76
CA HIS A 45 5.83 -4.62 -13.60
C HIS A 45 7.04 -3.71 -13.78
N TYR A 46 7.16 -2.70 -12.94
CA TYR A 46 8.31 -1.80 -12.92
C TYR A 46 9.24 -2.11 -11.74
N HIS A 47 10.56 -2.09 -11.99
CA HIS A 47 11.58 -2.19 -10.96
C HIS A 47 12.50 -0.98 -11.01
N HIS A 48 12.44 -0.15 -9.96
CA HIS A 48 13.36 0.97 -9.79
C HIS A 48 14.76 0.45 -9.45
N GLN A 49 15.77 0.90 -10.19
CA GLN A 49 17.18 0.58 -9.91
C GLN A 49 17.66 1.45 -8.74
N PRO A 50 18.23 0.86 -7.67
CA PRO A 50 18.64 1.63 -6.50
C PRO A 50 19.85 2.51 -6.81
N GLU A 51 19.67 3.83 -6.69
CA GLU A 51 20.72 4.81 -7.01
C GLU A 51 21.63 5.06 -5.79
N GLY A 52 21.06 5.13 -4.59
CA GLY A 52 21.76 5.46 -3.36
C GLY A 52 21.97 4.32 -2.36
N LEU A 53 22.73 4.59 -1.30
CA LEU A 53 22.89 3.67 -0.17
C LEU A 53 21.55 3.39 0.53
N SER A 54 20.72 4.42 0.71
CA SER A 54 19.38 4.29 1.30
C SER A 54 18.51 3.32 0.50
N ASP A 55 18.48 3.45 -0.83
CA ASP A 55 17.67 2.58 -1.70
C ASP A 55 18.17 1.14 -1.67
N ARG A 56 19.50 0.96 -1.65
CA ARG A 56 20.11 -0.37 -1.51
C ARG A 56 19.72 -1.00 -0.18
N LEU A 57 19.80 -0.26 0.93
CA LEU A 57 19.40 -0.74 2.25
C LEU A 57 17.90 -1.09 2.27
N ALA A 58 17.03 -0.24 1.72
CA ALA A 58 15.60 -0.53 1.61
C ALA A 58 15.33 -1.81 0.80
N LEU A 59 16.01 -1.97 -0.35
CA LEU A 59 15.90 -3.16 -1.18
C LEU A 59 16.36 -4.43 -0.44
N TYR A 60 17.48 -4.37 0.28
CA TYR A 60 17.96 -5.50 1.09
C TYR A 60 16.97 -5.84 2.19
N SER A 61 16.45 -4.85 2.91
CA SER A 61 15.46 -5.03 3.98
C SER A 61 14.20 -5.71 3.45
N ILE A 62 13.61 -5.22 2.35
CA ILE A 62 12.41 -5.83 1.76
C ILE A 62 12.67 -7.25 1.24
N ARG A 63 13.85 -7.52 0.66
CA ARG A 63 14.23 -8.88 0.24
C ARG A 63 14.32 -9.84 1.43
N ILE A 64 14.87 -9.39 2.55
CA ILE A 64 14.96 -10.18 3.78
C ILE A 64 13.56 -10.44 4.34
N VAL A 65 12.74 -9.39 4.51
CA VAL A 65 11.35 -9.54 5.01
C VAL A 65 10.56 -10.50 4.13
N ARG A 66 10.63 -10.34 2.79
CA ARG A 66 9.97 -11.23 1.85
C ARG A 66 10.44 -12.68 2.01
N LYS A 67 11.76 -12.91 2.03
CA LYS A 67 12.32 -14.27 2.14
C LYS A 67 11.91 -14.93 3.45
N THR A 68 11.99 -14.21 4.56
CA THR A 68 11.59 -14.71 5.88
C THR A 68 10.10 -15.03 5.92
N PHE A 69 9.26 -14.12 5.42
CA PHE A 69 7.82 -14.34 5.36
C PHE A 69 7.45 -15.53 4.47
N ASP A 70 8.08 -15.66 3.29
CA ASP A 70 7.84 -16.78 2.36
C ASP A 70 8.21 -18.13 2.98
N VAL A 71 9.32 -18.19 3.75
CA VAL A 71 9.73 -19.40 4.49
C VAL A 71 8.74 -19.72 5.61
N LEU A 72 8.38 -18.74 6.45
CA LEU A 72 7.47 -18.94 7.59
C LEU A 72 6.06 -19.31 7.13
N SER A 73 5.56 -18.66 6.07
CA SER A 73 4.23 -18.92 5.52
C SER A 73 4.18 -20.17 4.62
N ARG A 74 5.32 -20.84 4.40
CA ARG A 74 5.46 -21.98 3.47
C ARG A 74 4.94 -21.65 2.06
N TYR A 75 5.28 -20.47 1.56
CA TYR A 75 4.83 -19.98 0.27
C TYR A 75 5.29 -20.91 -0.87
N ASN A 76 4.33 -21.45 -1.63
CA ASN A 76 4.60 -22.22 -2.84
C ASN A 76 3.50 -21.97 -3.89
N PRO A 77 3.76 -21.14 -4.91
CA PRO A 77 2.73 -20.72 -5.86
C PRO A 77 2.13 -21.87 -6.66
N LYS A 78 2.85 -23.01 -6.81
CA LYS A 78 2.36 -24.18 -7.54
C LYS A 78 1.44 -25.09 -6.71
N LYS A 79 1.44 -24.93 -5.38
CA LYS A 79 0.76 -25.86 -4.45
C LYS A 79 -0.22 -25.17 -3.50
N MET A 80 -0.27 -23.84 -3.48
CA MET A 80 -1.16 -23.10 -2.59
C MET A 80 -2.61 -23.20 -3.05
N ASP A 81 -3.49 -23.53 -2.11
CA ASP A 81 -4.93 -23.44 -2.27
C ASP A 81 -5.42 -22.00 -2.07
N GLU A 82 -6.67 -21.74 -2.43
CA GLU A 82 -7.32 -20.43 -2.28
C GLU A 82 -7.23 -19.94 -0.82
N ARG A 83 -7.40 -20.83 0.15
CA ARG A 83 -7.34 -20.49 1.57
C ARG A 83 -5.94 -20.01 1.99
N ALA A 84 -4.88 -20.66 1.54
CA ALA A 84 -3.51 -20.22 1.81
C ALA A 84 -3.21 -18.86 1.17
N TRP A 85 -3.70 -18.63 -0.05
CA TRP A 85 -3.60 -17.33 -0.71
C TRP A 85 -4.32 -16.24 0.06
N LEU A 86 -5.58 -16.47 0.46
CA LEU A 86 -6.36 -15.50 1.25
C LEU A 86 -5.70 -15.22 2.60
N ASN A 87 -5.22 -16.24 3.32
CA ASN A 87 -4.50 -16.02 4.59
C ASN A 87 -3.25 -15.16 4.39
N ARG A 88 -2.49 -15.39 3.31
CA ARG A 88 -1.28 -14.62 3.00
C ARG A 88 -1.62 -13.16 2.70
N ILE A 89 -2.61 -12.92 1.84
CA ILE A 89 -3.03 -11.57 1.46
C ILE A 89 -3.56 -10.83 2.70
N ILE A 90 -4.51 -11.42 3.43
CA ILE A 90 -5.05 -10.82 4.66
C ILE A 90 -3.94 -10.43 5.63
N PHE A 91 -2.93 -11.28 5.83
CA PHE A 91 -1.81 -10.96 6.72
C PHE A 91 -1.02 -9.75 6.21
N LEU A 92 -0.66 -9.74 4.92
CA LEU A 92 0.12 -8.66 4.33
C LEU A 92 -0.63 -7.32 4.36
N GLU A 93 -1.94 -7.31 4.06
CA GLU A 93 -2.76 -6.10 4.09
C GLU A 93 -2.85 -5.48 5.50
N THR A 94 -2.79 -6.30 6.56
CA THR A 94 -2.79 -5.78 7.95
C THR A 94 -1.53 -4.98 8.29
N VAL A 95 -0.41 -5.27 7.61
CA VAL A 95 0.86 -4.57 7.76
C VAL A 95 0.97 -3.43 6.74
N ALA A 96 0.43 -3.61 5.53
CA ALA A 96 0.50 -2.63 4.44
C ALA A 96 -0.20 -1.30 4.79
N GLY A 97 -1.27 -1.33 5.58
CA GLY A 97 -1.96 -0.10 6.02
C GLY A 97 -1.21 0.73 7.09
N VAL A 98 -0.13 0.22 7.69
CA VAL A 98 0.55 0.88 8.82
C VAL A 98 1.49 2.02 8.39
N PRO A 99 2.37 1.86 7.37
CA PRO A 99 3.32 2.90 6.97
C PRO A 99 2.67 4.25 6.62
N GLY A 100 1.58 4.24 5.85
CA GLY A 100 0.83 5.45 5.50
C GLY A 100 0.27 6.17 6.74
N MET A 101 -0.25 5.42 7.71
CA MET A 101 -0.77 5.97 8.97
C MET A 101 0.33 6.63 9.81
N VAL A 102 1.45 5.94 10.03
CA VAL A 102 2.57 6.47 10.82
C VAL A 102 3.23 7.65 10.11
N GLY A 103 3.41 7.59 8.80
CA GLY A 103 3.93 8.69 7.99
C GLY A 103 3.02 9.92 8.04
N GLY A 104 1.71 9.73 7.85
CA GLY A 104 0.71 10.79 7.94
C GLY A 104 0.69 11.43 9.33
N MET A 105 0.68 10.61 10.40
CA MET A 105 0.73 11.09 11.78
C MET A 105 2.01 11.88 12.07
N SER A 106 3.17 11.36 11.71
CA SER A 106 4.46 12.03 11.93
C SER A 106 4.52 13.40 11.25
N ARG A 107 4.06 13.47 9.99
CA ARG A 107 3.98 14.73 9.24
C ARG A 107 2.94 15.69 9.81
N HIS A 108 1.80 15.17 10.26
CA HIS A 108 0.76 15.97 10.90
C HIS A 108 1.28 16.63 12.18
N LEU A 109 1.90 15.86 13.08
CA LEU A 109 2.50 16.40 14.29
C LEU A 109 3.64 17.38 13.99
N LYS A 110 4.44 17.12 12.95
CA LYS A 110 5.47 18.07 12.50
C LYS A 110 4.86 19.40 12.03
N SER A 111 3.83 19.36 11.19
CA SER A 111 3.14 20.54 10.69
C SER A 111 2.54 21.37 11.84
N LEU A 112 1.93 20.72 12.84
CA LEU A 112 1.41 21.38 14.02
C LEU A 112 2.52 22.05 14.86
N ARG A 113 3.63 21.36 15.12
CA ARG A 113 4.71 21.90 15.97
C ARG A 113 5.55 22.97 15.29
N THR A 114 5.64 22.97 13.95
CA THR A 114 6.37 24.00 13.19
C THR A 114 5.46 25.11 12.67
N LEU A 115 4.13 24.96 12.78
CA LEU A 115 3.13 25.88 12.23
C LEU A 115 3.28 26.08 10.70
N GLU A 116 3.77 25.05 10.01
CA GLU A 116 4.02 25.07 8.56
C GLU A 116 2.99 24.21 7.81
N LYS A 117 2.74 24.58 6.55
CA LYS A 117 1.85 23.83 5.65
C LYS A 117 2.53 22.52 5.20
N ASP A 118 1.77 21.42 5.20
CA ASP A 118 2.26 20.10 4.78
C ASP A 118 2.26 19.89 3.25
N ASN A 119 1.47 20.67 2.50
CA ASN A 119 1.31 20.60 1.04
C ASN A 119 0.69 19.28 0.51
N GLY A 120 -0.22 18.67 1.29
CA GLY A 120 -1.10 17.59 0.84
C GLY A 120 -0.60 16.17 1.08
N TRP A 121 0.60 16.01 1.64
CA TRP A 121 1.20 14.70 1.92
C TRP A 121 0.47 13.92 3.01
N ILE A 122 -0.02 14.59 4.06
CA ILE A 122 -0.80 13.96 5.14
C ILE A 122 -2.03 13.28 4.54
N HIS A 123 -2.78 13.99 3.70
CA HIS A 123 -3.97 13.42 3.06
C HIS A 123 -3.61 12.25 2.14
N HIS A 124 -2.55 12.36 1.36
CA HIS A 124 -2.11 11.29 0.47
C HIS A 124 -1.75 10.01 1.25
N LEU A 125 -0.96 10.13 2.33
CA LEU A 125 -0.54 8.99 3.14
C LEU A 125 -1.70 8.35 3.92
N LEU A 126 -2.66 9.15 4.40
CA LEU A 126 -3.86 8.63 5.05
C LEU A 126 -4.80 7.95 4.04
N GLN A 127 -4.87 8.44 2.80
CA GLN A 127 -5.60 7.78 1.72
C GLN A 127 -4.96 6.44 1.34
N GLU A 128 -3.64 6.35 1.28
CA GLU A 128 -2.92 5.09 1.05
C GLU A 128 -3.21 4.07 2.17
N ALA A 129 -3.12 4.50 3.43
CA ALA A 129 -3.46 3.64 4.57
C ALA A 129 -4.93 3.16 4.56
N GLU A 130 -5.86 4.04 4.17
CA GLU A 130 -7.25 3.66 3.99
C GLU A 130 -7.45 2.69 2.82
N ASN A 131 -6.72 2.87 1.71
CA ASN A 131 -6.76 1.97 0.56
C ASN A 131 -6.39 0.53 0.95
N GLU A 132 -5.25 0.34 1.62
CA GLU A 132 -4.82 -0.99 2.07
C GLU A 132 -5.77 -1.58 3.13
N ARG A 133 -6.34 -0.74 4.01
CA ARG A 133 -7.39 -1.18 4.93
C ARG A 133 -8.64 -1.67 4.19
N MET A 134 -9.01 -1.04 3.08
CA MET A 134 -10.12 -1.50 2.24
C MET A 134 -9.81 -2.83 1.57
N HIS A 135 -8.57 -3.04 1.07
CA HIS A 135 -8.13 -4.35 0.57
C HIS A 135 -8.34 -5.44 1.62
N LEU A 136 -7.86 -5.21 2.86
CA LEU A 136 -8.05 -6.14 3.97
C LEU A 136 -9.52 -6.51 4.18
N PHE A 137 -10.42 -5.52 4.25
CA PHE A 137 -11.84 -5.78 4.48
C PHE A 137 -12.51 -6.52 3.34
N ILE A 138 -12.11 -6.31 2.09
CA ILE A 138 -12.58 -7.10 0.95
C ILE A 138 -12.22 -8.57 1.13
N PHE A 139 -10.96 -8.90 1.48
CA PHE A 139 -10.56 -10.28 1.70
C PHE A 139 -11.19 -10.94 2.94
N LEU A 140 -11.53 -10.15 3.97
CA LEU A 140 -12.27 -10.65 5.12
C LEU A 140 -13.72 -11.05 4.79
N THR A 141 -14.33 -10.49 3.73
CA THR A 141 -15.63 -10.97 3.24
C THR A 141 -15.56 -12.37 2.65
N MET A 142 -14.41 -12.75 2.08
CA MET A 142 -14.17 -14.07 1.49
C MET A 142 -13.71 -15.08 2.55
N ARG A 143 -12.97 -14.63 3.58
CA ARG A 143 -12.37 -15.50 4.58
C ARG A 143 -12.36 -14.89 5.97
N ASN A 144 -12.97 -15.59 6.93
CA ASN A 144 -12.86 -15.25 8.35
C ASN A 144 -11.68 -15.98 9.04
N PRO A 145 -10.59 -15.29 9.41
CA PRO A 145 -9.43 -15.90 10.05
C PRO A 145 -9.72 -16.39 11.47
N GLY A 146 -9.13 -17.53 11.84
CA GLY A 146 -9.24 -18.11 13.18
C GLY A 146 -8.43 -17.36 14.24
N VAL A 147 -8.65 -17.69 15.52
CA VAL A 147 -8.05 -16.99 16.67
C VAL A 147 -6.51 -16.94 16.61
N PHE A 148 -5.86 -18.07 16.29
CA PHE A 148 -4.40 -18.13 16.17
C PHE A 148 -3.86 -17.12 15.14
N PHE A 149 -4.52 -17.00 13.99
CA PHE A 149 -4.12 -16.03 12.96
C PHE A 149 -4.27 -14.59 13.46
N ARG A 150 -5.38 -14.28 14.15
CA ARG A 150 -5.63 -12.94 14.71
C ARG A 150 -4.59 -12.55 15.76
N VAL A 151 -4.15 -13.50 16.59
CA VAL A 151 -3.05 -13.29 17.55
C VAL A 151 -1.73 -12.98 16.83
N ASN A 152 -1.42 -13.70 15.74
CA ASN A 152 -0.22 -13.40 14.95
C ASN A 152 -0.27 -12.01 14.32
N VAL A 153 -1.43 -11.58 13.81
CA VAL A 153 -1.62 -10.20 13.32
C VAL A 153 -1.36 -9.19 14.44
N ALA A 154 -1.93 -9.41 15.62
CA ALA A 154 -1.74 -8.50 16.77
C ALA A 154 -0.28 -8.43 17.24
N LEU A 155 0.50 -9.51 17.12
CA LEU A 155 1.93 -9.52 17.45
C LEU A 155 2.81 -8.86 16.38
N ALA A 156 2.34 -8.80 15.13
CA ALA A 156 3.06 -8.20 14.02
C ALA A 156 2.89 -6.68 13.94
N GLN A 157 1.84 -6.14 14.58
CA GLN A 157 1.54 -4.71 14.69
C GLN A 157 2.28 -4.08 15.87
#